data_AF-A0A8T5GZY8-F1
#
_entry.id   AF-A0A8T5GZY8-F1
#
_cell.length_a   1.000
_cell.length_b   1.000
_cell.length_c   1.000
_cell.angle_alpha   90.00
_cell.angle_beta   90.00
_cell.angle_gamma   90.00
#
_symmetry.space_group_name_H-M   'P 1'
#
loop_
_entity.id
_entity.type
_entity.pdbx_description
1 polymer ?
#
loop_
_entity_poly.entity_id
_entity_poly.type
_entity_poly.pdbx_seq_one_letter_code
_entity_poly.pdbx_strand_id
1 'polypeptide(L)'
;MRPMRNLRILVGLMFIFTVLSPMINSIDTPVSDYIFSEDTNSENDRYQTLEEVRKQPKYAGAKAPCPVLQNDGGSQGDTGNASAQTAKSIGSDPTTTFSGCIDSADTEDWYELSMSANYNIDVTLDNFGDGTTVDYDLYLVFEDNGTYYIVDSSLTYDPEEIVSSAGSTKEGVADDYWIVIFQYSGDGDYDIETWTN
;
A
#
# COMPACT_ATOMS: atom_id res chain seq x y z
N MET A 1 75.55 37.80 11.63
CA MET A 1 75.42 37.73 10.15
C MET A 1 73.99 38.08 9.79
N ARG A 2 73.79 39.00 8.85
CA ARG A 2 72.52 39.66 8.52
C ARG A 2 71.41 38.69 8.06
N PRO A 3 70.12 38.95 8.41
CA PRO A 3 68.98 38.23 7.86
C PRO A 3 68.58 38.80 6.48
N MET A 4 68.29 37.93 5.51
CA MET A 4 67.75 38.35 4.21
C MET A 4 66.23 38.42 4.24
N ARG A 5 65.79 39.66 4.00
CA ARG A 5 64.43 40.19 3.90
C ARG A 5 63.86 39.86 2.51
N ASN A 6 62.73 39.15 2.45
CA ASN A 6 61.88 39.14 1.26
C ASN A 6 60.67 40.03 1.50
N LEU A 7 60.80 41.25 0.98
CA LEU A 7 59.77 42.27 0.86
C LEU A 7 58.91 41.93 -0.36
N ARG A 8 57.61 41.72 -0.17
CA ARG A 8 56.62 41.82 -1.26
C ARG A 8 55.57 42.82 -0.84
N ILE A 9 55.65 43.99 -1.46
CA ILE A 9 54.65 45.07 -1.38
C ILE A 9 53.59 44.74 -2.42
N LEU A 10 52.34 44.65 -1.99
CA LEU A 10 51.17 44.70 -2.86
C LEU A 10 50.19 45.69 -2.21
N VAL A 11 50.06 46.83 -2.87
CA VAL A 11 49.10 47.89 -2.57
C VAL A 11 47.77 47.51 -3.23
N GLY A 12 46.68 47.54 -2.48
CA GLY A 12 45.34 47.29 -3.02
C GLY A 12 44.23 47.67 -2.04
N LEU A 13 43.93 48.98 -2.01
CA LEU A 13 42.65 49.62 -1.68
C LEU A 13 41.74 49.01 -0.60
N MET A 14 41.68 49.72 0.54
CA MET A 14 40.51 49.79 1.41
C MET A 14 39.32 50.38 0.63
N PHE A 15 38.22 49.65 0.56
CA PHE A 15 36.88 50.23 0.49
C PHE A 15 36.06 49.66 1.64
N ILE A 16 35.74 50.52 2.61
CA ILE A 16 34.70 50.27 3.61
C ILE A 16 33.40 50.80 3.02
N PHE A 17 32.40 49.93 2.84
CA PHE A 17 30.98 50.30 2.91
C PHE A 17 30.18 49.17 3.57
N THR A 18 29.88 49.38 4.85
CA THR A 18 28.58 49.19 5.52
C THR A 18 27.70 47.97 5.21
N VAL A 19 27.57 47.13 6.25
CA VAL A 19 26.36 46.48 6.80
C VAL A 19 25.17 46.18 5.88
N LEU A 20 24.90 44.89 5.67
CA LEU A 20 23.54 44.30 5.63
C LEU A 20 23.66 42.77 5.72
N SER A 21 23.47 42.21 6.92
CA SER A 21 22.89 40.87 7.09
C SER A 21 21.37 41.04 7.07
N PRO A 22 20.55 40.10 6.53
CA PRO A 22 20.64 38.67 6.84
C PRO A 22 20.44 37.74 5.63
N MET A 23 21.09 36.58 5.64
CA MET A 23 20.55 35.41 4.95
C MET A 23 20.80 34.21 5.85
N ILE A 24 19.72 33.71 6.44
CA ILE A 24 19.64 32.39 7.03
C ILE A 24 19.90 31.41 5.88
N ASN A 25 20.97 30.61 5.99
CA ASN A 25 21.18 29.50 5.08
C ASN A 25 20.09 28.46 5.35
N SER A 26 19.25 28.24 4.34
CA SER A 26 18.45 27.04 4.19
C SER A 26 19.37 25.83 4.35
N ILE A 27 19.10 25.02 5.37
CA ILE A 27 19.50 23.62 5.34
C ILE A 27 18.51 22.98 4.36
N ASP A 28 19.00 22.56 3.20
CA ASP A 28 18.28 21.66 2.29
C ASP A 28 18.07 20.31 2.99
N THR A 29 17.08 20.24 3.86
CA THR A 29 16.35 18.99 4.05
C THR A 29 15.37 18.89 2.90
N PRO A 30 15.37 17.83 2.07
CA PRO A 30 14.26 17.61 1.15
C PRO A 30 13.02 17.41 2.00
N VAL A 31 12.20 18.44 2.09
CA VAL A 31 10.85 18.37 2.63
C VAL A 31 10.13 17.42 1.69
N SER A 32 9.81 16.23 2.19
CA SER A 32 8.84 15.33 1.57
C SER A 32 7.60 16.17 1.28
N ASP A 33 7.31 16.36 0.00
CA ASP A 33 6.05 16.93 -0.47
C ASP A 33 4.94 15.98 -0.02
N TYR A 34 4.45 16.14 1.20
CA TYR A 34 3.13 15.69 1.58
C TYR A 34 2.17 16.58 0.80
N ILE A 35 1.86 16.16 -0.42
CA ILE A 35 0.69 16.65 -1.17
C ILE A 35 -0.52 16.16 -0.37
N PHE A 36 -0.89 16.94 0.64
CA PHE A 36 -2.23 16.90 1.20
C PHE A 36 -3.10 17.63 0.15
N SER A 37 -3.67 16.88 -0.78
CA SER A 37 -4.75 17.41 -1.61
C SER A 37 -5.94 17.66 -0.68
N GLU A 38 -6.04 18.91 -0.22
CA GLU A 38 -7.22 19.42 0.45
C GLU A 38 -8.31 19.63 -0.61
N ASP A 39 -8.91 18.53 -1.07
CA ASP A 39 -10.11 18.59 -1.92
C ASP A 39 -11.32 18.83 -1.01
N THR A 40 -11.62 20.10 -0.80
CA THR A 40 -12.93 20.51 -0.32
C THR A 40 -13.97 20.26 -1.42
N ASN A 41 -14.62 19.11 -1.41
CA ASN A 41 -15.93 18.94 -2.02
C ASN A 41 -16.84 18.12 -1.09
N SER A 42 -17.84 18.81 -0.56
CA SER A 42 -18.97 18.22 0.16
C SER A 42 -19.88 17.50 -0.82
N GLU A 43 -20.29 16.28 -0.44
CA GLU A 43 -21.29 15.39 -1.05
C GLU A 43 -20.94 14.70 -2.38
N ASN A 44 -20.40 13.49 -2.28
CA ASN A 44 -21.03 12.34 -2.93
C ASN A 44 -20.62 11.06 -2.20
N ASP A 45 -21.60 10.19 -1.95
CA ASP A 45 -21.47 8.85 -1.36
C ASP A 45 -20.79 7.90 -2.38
N ARG A 46 -19.64 8.33 -2.90
CA ARG A 46 -18.86 7.60 -3.90
C ARG A 46 -17.96 6.62 -3.17
N TYR A 47 -18.24 5.34 -3.34
CA TYR A 47 -17.28 4.28 -3.07
C TYR A 47 -15.92 4.65 -3.64
N GLN A 48 -14.89 4.60 -2.79
CA GLN A 48 -13.51 4.65 -3.26
C GLN A 48 -13.29 3.45 -4.18
N THR A 49 -12.61 3.68 -5.28
CA THR A 49 -12.33 2.61 -6.26
C THR A 49 -10.93 2.07 -6.03
N LEU A 50 -10.74 0.79 -6.32
CA LEU A 50 -9.43 0.17 -6.21
C LEU A 50 -8.41 0.77 -7.18
N GLU A 51 -8.88 1.29 -8.32
CA GLU A 51 -8.04 2.03 -9.30
C GLU A 51 -7.49 3.36 -8.74
N GLU A 52 -8.16 3.97 -7.77
CA GLU A 52 -7.64 5.15 -7.07
C GLU A 52 -6.55 4.77 -6.06
N VAL A 53 -6.74 3.65 -5.36
CA VAL A 53 -5.76 3.09 -4.43
C VAL A 53 -4.46 2.73 -5.14
N ARG A 54 -4.51 2.10 -6.32
CA ARG A 54 -3.28 1.74 -7.08
C ARG A 54 -2.40 2.94 -7.47
N LYS A 55 -2.93 4.16 -7.44
CA LYS A 55 -2.15 5.37 -7.71
C LYS A 55 -1.31 5.80 -6.50
N GLN A 56 -1.59 5.26 -5.32
CA GLN A 56 -0.82 5.55 -4.12
C GLN A 56 0.56 4.89 -4.21
N PRO A 57 1.61 5.56 -3.71
CA PRO A 57 2.96 5.00 -3.73
C PRO A 57 3.06 3.78 -2.82
N LYS A 58 3.46 2.64 -3.40
CA LYS A 58 3.78 1.39 -2.70
C LYS A 58 5.30 1.22 -2.59
N TYR A 59 5.78 0.68 -1.48
CA TYR A 59 7.20 0.50 -1.20
C TYR A 59 7.55 -0.98 -1.09
N ALA A 60 7.38 -1.70 -2.21
CA ALA A 60 7.81 -3.09 -2.35
C ALA A 60 9.22 -3.30 -1.77
N GLY A 61 9.42 -4.42 -1.08
CA GLY A 61 10.73 -4.77 -0.58
C GLY A 61 11.72 -5.03 -1.73
N ALA A 62 13.01 -5.09 -1.38
CA ALA A 62 14.05 -5.34 -2.37
C ALA A 62 14.25 -6.84 -2.68
N LYS A 63 13.41 -7.73 -2.14
CA LYS A 63 13.55 -9.18 -2.25
C LYS A 63 12.41 -9.76 -3.08
N ALA A 64 12.64 -10.99 -3.55
CA ALA A 64 11.61 -11.82 -4.14
C ALA A 64 11.59 -13.18 -3.40
N PRO A 65 11.10 -13.22 -2.16
CA PRO A 65 11.03 -14.44 -1.37
C PRO A 65 10.00 -15.46 -1.88
N CYS A 66 9.05 -15.06 -2.72
CA CYS A 66 8.02 -15.98 -3.18
C CYS A 66 8.62 -17.08 -4.06
N PRO A 67 8.12 -18.32 -3.93
CA PRO A 67 8.64 -19.43 -4.72
C PRO A 67 8.34 -19.19 -6.21
N VAL A 68 9.31 -19.48 -7.08
CA VAL A 68 9.13 -19.39 -8.55
C VAL A 68 7.90 -20.15 -9.06
N LEU A 69 7.52 -21.23 -8.36
CA LEU A 69 6.25 -21.91 -8.53
C LEU A 69 5.35 -21.57 -7.35
N GLN A 70 4.50 -20.57 -7.53
CA GLN A 70 3.54 -20.14 -6.52
C GLN A 70 2.41 -21.15 -6.32
N ASN A 71 1.71 -20.99 -5.20
CA ASN A 71 0.61 -21.85 -4.80
C ASN A 71 -0.46 -21.10 -3.99
N ASP A 72 -0.68 -19.83 -4.31
CA ASP A 72 -1.56 -18.92 -3.57
C ASP A 72 -3.00 -19.47 -3.54
N GLY A 73 -3.64 -19.44 -2.37
CA GLY A 73 -4.95 -20.09 -2.19
C GLY A 73 -4.89 -21.63 -2.19
N GLY A 74 -3.71 -22.21 -2.01
CA GLY A 74 -3.52 -23.67 -1.87
C GLY A 74 -3.53 -24.46 -3.20
N SER A 75 -3.44 -23.78 -4.34
CA SER A 75 -3.41 -24.41 -5.67
C SER A 75 -2.32 -23.82 -6.56
N GLN A 76 -1.77 -24.61 -7.49
CA GLN A 76 -0.63 -24.19 -8.31
C GLN A 76 -0.89 -22.87 -9.07
N GLY A 77 0.09 -21.96 -9.01
CA GLY A 77 0.10 -20.66 -9.66
C GLY A 77 -0.08 -19.50 -8.68
N ASP A 78 0.08 -18.30 -9.20
CA ASP A 78 -0.32 -17.02 -8.59
C ASP A 78 -1.86 -16.87 -8.64
N THR A 79 -2.44 -16.03 -7.78
CA THR A 79 -3.86 -15.64 -7.79
C THR A 79 -4.13 -14.28 -8.46
N GLY A 80 -3.14 -13.72 -9.17
CA GLY A 80 -3.28 -12.66 -10.17
C GLY A 80 -3.23 -11.23 -9.60
N ASN A 81 -2.73 -10.30 -10.41
CA ASN A 81 -2.28 -8.98 -9.91
C ASN A 81 -3.10 -7.76 -10.35
N ALA A 82 -4.26 -7.92 -11.01
CA ALA A 82 -4.94 -6.74 -11.55
C ALA A 82 -6.42 -6.88 -11.91
N SER A 83 -6.92 -8.10 -12.13
CA SER A 83 -8.30 -8.27 -12.59
C SER A 83 -8.96 -9.56 -12.11
N ALA A 84 -10.28 -9.51 -12.00
CA ALA A 84 -11.14 -10.65 -11.65
C ALA A 84 -10.93 -11.89 -12.53
N GLN A 85 -10.42 -11.74 -13.76
CA GLN A 85 -10.24 -12.87 -14.68
C GLN A 85 -9.08 -13.80 -14.30
N THR A 86 -8.17 -13.34 -13.44
CA THR A 86 -7.02 -14.12 -12.98
C THR A 86 -7.15 -14.52 -11.51
N ALA A 87 -8.14 -13.98 -10.80
CA ALA A 87 -8.43 -14.32 -9.41
C ALA A 87 -8.81 -15.80 -9.30
N LYS A 88 -8.27 -16.49 -8.31
CA LYS A 88 -8.72 -17.85 -7.99
C LYS A 88 -9.99 -17.77 -7.16
N SER A 89 -10.97 -18.59 -7.53
CA SER A 89 -12.17 -18.75 -6.71
C SER A 89 -11.87 -19.57 -5.46
N ILE A 90 -12.25 -19.03 -4.30
CA ILE A 90 -12.24 -19.73 -3.00
C ILE A 90 -13.60 -20.33 -2.65
N GLY A 91 -14.59 -20.19 -3.54
CA GLY A 91 -15.90 -20.85 -3.48
C GLY A 91 -17.08 -19.92 -3.18
N SER A 92 -18.18 -20.55 -2.76
CA SER A 92 -19.42 -19.87 -2.36
C SER A 92 -19.56 -19.94 -0.85
N ASP A 93 -19.92 -18.80 -0.24
CA ASP A 93 -20.08 -18.64 1.20
C ASP A 93 -18.88 -19.24 1.98
N PRO A 94 -17.64 -18.82 1.64
CA PRO A 94 -16.45 -19.50 2.14
C PRO A 94 -16.30 -19.36 3.65
N THR A 95 -15.88 -20.45 4.27
CA THR A 95 -15.30 -20.46 5.62
C THR A 95 -14.06 -21.34 5.55
N THR A 96 -12.92 -20.72 5.27
CA THR A 96 -11.69 -21.42 4.90
C THR A 96 -10.45 -20.65 5.36
N THR A 97 -9.33 -21.36 5.40
CA THR A 97 -8.00 -20.80 5.64
C THR A 97 -7.05 -21.23 4.52
N PHE A 98 -6.21 -20.32 4.05
CA PHE A 98 -5.16 -20.60 3.08
C PHE A 98 -4.02 -19.58 3.21
N SER A 99 -2.91 -19.85 2.52
CA SER A 99 -1.76 -18.96 2.47
C SER A 99 -1.53 -18.45 1.06
N GLY A 100 -0.82 -17.32 0.96
CA GLY A 100 -0.22 -16.85 -0.28
C GLY A 100 1.11 -16.14 -0.03
N CYS A 101 1.69 -15.56 -1.07
CA CYS A 101 2.94 -14.81 -0.96
C CYS A 101 2.95 -13.63 -1.93
N ILE A 102 3.39 -12.47 -1.43
CA ILE A 102 3.55 -11.24 -2.19
C ILE A 102 5.02 -10.79 -2.15
N ASP A 103 5.53 -10.31 -3.28
CA ASP A 103 6.87 -9.73 -3.38
C ASP A 103 7.04 -8.68 -4.49
N SER A 104 8.27 -8.19 -4.70
CA SER A 104 8.58 -7.19 -5.72
C SER A 104 8.28 -7.60 -7.18
N ALA A 105 8.08 -8.88 -7.48
CA ALA A 105 7.63 -9.38 -8.79
C ALA A 105 6.12 -9.66 -8.82
N ASP A 106 5.50 -9.82 -7.65
CA ASP A 106 4.10 -10.11 -7.45
C ASP A 106 3.51 -9.24 -6.32
N THR A 107 3.01 -8.06 -6.70
CA THR A 107 2.71 -7.00 -5.72
C THR A 107 1.26 -6.96 -5.25
N GLU A 108 0.39 -7.82 -5.79
CA GLU A 108 -1.05 -7.82 -5.55
C GLU A 108 -1.61 -9.23 -5.73
N ASP A 109 -2.41 -9.70 -4.77
CA ASP A 109 -3.11 -11.00 -4.84
C ASP A 109 -4.62 -10.81 -4.81
N TRP A 110 -5.35 -11.58 -5.63
CA TRP A 110 -6.80 -11.51 -5.79
C TRP A 110 -7.49 -12.85 -5.57
N TYR A 111 -8.45 -12.91 -4.66
CA TYR A 111 -9.29 -14.10 -4.45
C TYR A 111 -10.75 -13.79 -4.69
N GLU A 112 -11.39 -14.56 -5.56
CA GLU A 112 -12.82 -14.42 -5.89
C GLU A 112 -13.68 -15.29 -4.96
N LEU A 113 -14.78 -14.73 -4.48
CA LEU A 113 -15.79 -15.46 -3.71
C LEU A 113 -17.19 -15.04 -4.14
N SER A 114 -18.15 -15.94 -3.96
CA SER A 114 -19.57 -15.65 -4.18
C SER A 114 -20.33 -15.71 -2.85
N MET A 115 -21.20 -14.75 -2.59
CA MET A 115 -22.01 -14.71 -1.37
C MET A 115 -23.49 -14.91 -1.68
N SER A 116 -24.15 -15.70 -0.84
CA SER A 116 -25.61 -15.84 -0.83
C SER A 116 -26.28 -14.67 -0.11
N ALA A 117 -27.55 -14.43 -0.44
CA ALA A 117 -28.31 -13.35 0.18
C ALA A 117 -28.50 -13.61 1.68
N ASN A 118 -28.42 -12.54 2.46
CA ASN A 118 -28.50 -12.50 3.93
C ASN A 118 -27.31 -13.10 4.68
N TYR A 119 -26.21 -13.40 4.00
CA TYR A 119 -24.93 -13.68 4.66
C TYR A 119 -23.96 -12.52 4.52
N ASN A 120 -23.05 -12.42 5.49
CA ASN A 120 -21.89 -11.55 5.44
C ASN A 120 -20.60 -12.37 5.41
N ILE A 121 -19.52 -11.72 5.01
CA ILE A 121 -18.17 -12.27 5.04
C ILE A 121 -17.30 -11.42 5.97
N ASP A 122 -16.57 -12.09 6.84
CA ASP A 122 -15.44 -11.53 7.58
C ASP A 122 -14.15 -12.14 7.02
N VAL A 123 -13.13 -11.31 6.83
CA VAL A 123 -11.83 -11.71 6.29
C VAL A 123 -10.73 -11.17 7.19
N THR A 124 -9.83 -12.05 7.60
CA THR A 124 -8.61 -11.71 8.34
C THR A 124 -7.41 -12.06 7.48
N LEU A 125 -6.52 -11.10 7.31
CA LEU A 125 -5.17 -11.27 6.77
C LEU A 125 -4.21 -11.22 7.94
N ASP A 126 -3.39 -12.24 8.11
CA ASP A 126 -2.45 -12.34 9.22
C ASP A 126 -1.17 -13.09 8.83
N ASN A 127 -0.35 -13.36 9.83
CA ASN A 127 0.94 -14.06 9.69
C ASN A 127 1.89 -13.42 8.66
N PHE A 128 1.73 -12.12 8.40
CA PHE A 128 2.67 -11.32 7.63
C PHE A 128 3.45 -10.37 8.55
N GLY A 129 4.76 -10.28 8.31
CA GLY A 129 5.59 -9.29 8.99
C GLY A 129 5.66 -9.41 10.52
N ASP A 130 6.11 -8.31 11.12
CA ASP A 130 6.19 -8.09 12.57
C ASP A 130 5.61 -6.72 12.97
N GLY A 131 4.85 -6.09 12.06
CA GLY A 131 4.33 -4.74 12.18
C GLY A 131 5.38 -3.63 12.04
N THR A 132 6.54 -3.92 11.43
CA THR A 132 7.59 -2.90 11.24
C THR A 132 8.11 -2.75 9.81
N THR A 133 8.45 -3.85 9.13
CA THR A 133 9.11 -3.80 7.80
C THR A 133 8.31 -4.41 6.67
N VAL A 134 7.27 -5.16 7.01
CA VAL A 134 6.34 -5.77 6.06
C VAL A 134 4.96 -5.27 6.47
N ASP A 135 4.23 -4.80 5.47
CA ASP A 135 2.95 -4.14 5.63
C ASP A 135 2.12 -4.45 4.38
N TYR A 136 1.00 -5.14 4.58
CA TYR A 136 0.08 -5.53 3.53
C TYR A 136 -1.28 -4.96 3.84
N ASP A 137 -1.86 -4.29 2.85
CA ASP A 137 -3.19 -3.71 2.96
C ASP A 137 -4.24 -4.72 2.51
N LEU A 138 -5.38 -4.79 3.21
CA LEU A 138 -6.50 -5.65 2.88
C LEU A 138 -7.70 -4.85 2.38
N TYR A 139 -8.29 -5.31 1.29
CA TYR A 139 -9.52 -4.75 0.72
C TYR A 139 -10.53 -5.85 0.44
N LEU A 140 -11.79 -5.57 0.76
CA LEU A 140 -12.94 -6.29 0.22
C LEU A 140 -13.58 -5.42 -0.85
N VAL A 141 -13.75 -5.95 -2.06
CA VAL A 141 -14.31 -5.20 -3.19
C VAL A 141 -15.42 -5.97 -3.89
N PHE A 142 -16.27 -5.24 -4.60
CA PHE A 142 -17.19 -5.80 -5.58
C PHE A 142 -17.00 -5.12 -6.93
N GLU A 143 -17.45 -5.75 -8.00
CA GLU A 143 -17.35 -5.24 -9.36
C GLU A 143 -18.71 -4.70 -9.82
N ASP A 144 -18.69 -3.53 -10.46
CA ASP A 144 -19.84 -3.03 -11.21
C ASP A 144 -19.36 -2.34 -12.49
N ASN A 145 -19.73 -2.93 -13.63
CA ASN A 145 -19.52 -2.42 -14.98
C ASN A 145 -18.06 -2.03 -15.29
N GLY A 146 -17.14 -2.92 -14.95
CA GLY A 146 -15.70 -2.88 -15.14
C GLY A 146 -14.94 -2.15 -14.03
N THR A 147 -15.63 -1.71 -12.97
CA THR A 147 -15.03 -0.92 -11.88
C THR A 147 -15.11 -1.68 -10.56
N TYR A 148 -13.98 -1.76 -9.84
CA TYR A 148 -13.93 -2.36 -8.51
C TYR A 148 -14.14 -1.30 -7.44
N TYR A 149 -15.20 -1.46 -6.67
CA TYR A 149 -15.61 -0.57 -5.59
C TYR A 149 -15.30 -1.21 -4.24
N ILE A 150 -14.73 -0.42 -3.34
CA ILE A 150 -14.34 -0.87 -2.00
C ILE A 150 -15.60 -1.01 -1.14
N VAL A 151 -15.79 -2.21 -0.60
CA VAL A 151 -16.78 -2.54 0.42
C VAL A 151 -16.26 -2.15 1.80
N ASP A 152 -15.04 -2.58 2.09
CA ASP A 152 -14.33 -2.30 3.32
C ASP A 152 -12.81 -2.44 3.09
N SER A 153 -12.00 -1.81 3.95
CA SER A 153 -10.54 -1.78 3.84
C SER A 153 -9.87 -1.63 5.18
N SER A 154 -8.74 -2.31 5.36
CA SER A 154 -7.90 -2.22 6.54
C SER A 154 -6.45 -2.00 6.10
N LEU A 155 -5.88 -0.87 6.55
CA LEU A 155 -4.65 -0.24 6.04
C LEU A 155 -3.71 0.15 7.21
N THR A 156 -3.59 -0.73 8.20
CA THR A 156 -2.83 -0.45 9.40
C THR A 156 -1.38 -0.92 9.24
N TYR A 157 -0.53 -0.60 10.21
CA TYR A 157 0.81 -1.20 10.29
C TYR A 157 0.80 -2.45 11.18
N ASP A 158 -0.36 -2.90 11.65
CA ASP A 158 -0.44 -4.08 12.50
C ASP A 158 -0.26 -5.33 11.62
N PRO A 159 0.35 -6.41 12.14
CA PRO A 159 0.54 -7.66 11.39
C PRO A 159 -0.76 -8.48 11.23
N GLU A 160 -1.91 -7.81 11.31
CA GLU A 160 -3.25 -8.35 11.19
C GLU A 160 -4.15 -7.26 10.59
N GLU A 161 -4.80 -7.57 9.47
CA GLU A 161 -5.79 -6.70 8.83
C GLU A 161 -7.14 -7.41 8.77
N ILE A 162 -8.24 -6.68 9.01
CA ILE A 162 -9.58 -7.27 9.08
C ILE A 162 -10.56 -6.41 8.28
N VAL A 163 -11.33 -7.06 7.41
CA VAL A 163 -12.43 -6.42 6.67
C VAL A 163 -13.71 -7.22 6.80
N SER A 164 -14.85 -6.55 6.69
CA SER A 164 -16.17 -7.18 6.76
C SER A 164 -17.16 -6.57 5.76
N SER A 165 -18.06 -7.41 5.23
CA SER A 165 -19.25 -6.88 4.53
C SER A 165 -20.33 -6.39 5.50
N ALA A 166 -20.31 -6.81 6.77
CA ALA A 166 -21.31 -6.41 7.76
C ALA A 166 -21.17 -4.93 8.11
N GLY A 167 -22.28 -4.20 8.19
CA GLY A 167 -22.27 -2.75 8.41
C GLY A 167 -21.86 -1.92 7.20
N SER A 168 -21.45 -2.55 6.09
CA SER A 168 -21.21 -1.88 4.81
C SER A 168 -22.50 -1.73 4.01
N THR A 169 -22.43 -1.08 2.86
CA THR A 169 -23.54 -1.01 1.90
C THR A 169 -23.85 -2.33 1.19
N LYS A 170 -22.97 -3.33 1.36
CA LYS A 170 -23.10 -4.68 0.84
C LYS A 170 -23.48 -5.71 1.90
N GLU A 171 -23.90 -5.27 3.09
CA GLU A 171 -24.39 -6.16 4.14
C GLU A 171 -25.54 -7.05 3.65
N GLY A 172 -25.37 -8.37 3.75
CA GLY A 172 -26.38 -9.36 3.35
C GLY A 172 -26.69 -9.40 1.85
N VAL A 173 -25.86 -8.76 1.00
CA VAL A 173 -26.10 -8.70 -0.45
C VAL A 173 -25.46 -9.89 -1.15
N ALA A 174 -26.29 -10.64 -1.90
CA ALA A 174 -25.79 -11.68 -2.80
C ALA A 174 -25.06 -11.02 -3.98
N ASP A 175 -23.77 -11.31 -4.12
CA ASP A 175 -22.91 -10.79 -5.17
C ASP A 175 -21.64 -11.65 -5.25
N ASP A 176 -20.85 -11.40 -6.29
CA ASP A 176 -19.46 -11.81 -6.32
C ASP A 176 -18.60 -10.71 -5.72
N TYR A 177 -17.63 -11.11 -4.90
CA TYR A 177 -16.69 -10.24 -4.22
C TYR A 177 -15.26 -10.69 -4.47
N TRP A 178 -14.32 -9.79 -4.23
CA TRP A 178 -12.91 -10.08 -4.27
C TRP A 178 -12.24 -9.63 -2.98
N ILE A 179 -11.42 -10.52 -2.42
CA ILE A 179 -10.41 -10.17 -1.43
C ILE A 179 -9.17 -9.76 -2.20
N VAL A 180 -8.69 -8.55 -1.93
CA VAL A 180 -7.49 -8.02 -2.58
C VAL A 180 -6.48 -7.67 -1.51
N ILE A 181 -5.28 -8.24 -1.63
CA ILE A 181 -4.14 -7.91 -0.78
C ILE A 181 -3.17 -7.08 -1.59
N PHE A 182 -2.78 -5.92 -1.05
CA PHE A 182 -1.78 -5.05 -1.66
C PHE A 182 -0.51 -5.00 -0.86
N GLN A 183 0.61 -5.14 -1.57
CA GLN A 183 1.91 -4.84 -1.01
C GLN A 183 2.04 -3.35 -0.70
N TYR A 184 1.87 -2.94 0.56
CA TYR A 184 2.21 -1.59 0.96
C TYR A 184 3.72 -1.47 1.16
N SER A 185 4.32 -2.40 1.92
CA SER A 185 5.77 -2.53 2.05
C SER A 185 6.25 -3.94 2.40
N GLY A 186 7.54 -4.22 2.14
CA GLY A 186 8.15 -5.53 2.45
C GLY A 186 7.71 -6.65 1.51
N ASP A 187 8.16 -7.88 1.77
CA ASP A 187 7.90 -9.07 0.93
C ASP A 187 7.80 -10.32 1.81
N GLY A 188 7.06 -11.35 1.37
CA GLY A 188 6.90 -12.62 2.09
C GLY A 188 5.49 -13.22 2.06
N ASP A 189 5.37 -14.33 2.77
CA ASP A 189 4.11 -15.08 2.92
C ASP A 189 3.10 -14.32 3.79
N TYR A 190 1.83 -14.69 3.64
CA TYR A 190 0.72 -14.30 4.50
C TYR A 190 -0.30 -15.43 4.60
N ASP A 191 -1.18 -15.36 5.60
CA ASP A 191 -2.33 -16.23 5.75
C ASP A 191 -3.65 -15.44 5.65
N ILE A 192 -4.69 -16.10 5.14
CA ILE A 192 -6.06 -15.59 5.08
C ILE A 192 -6.97 -16.55 5.81
N GLU A 193 -7.82 -16.00 6.68
CA GLU A 193 -9.00 -16.67 7.23
C GLU A 193 -10.26 -15.95 6.76
N THR A 194 -11.24 -16.74 6.30
CA THR A 194 -12.56 -16.24 5.92
C THR A 194 -13.63 -16.91 6.77
N TRP A 195 -14.66 -16.15 7.15
CA TRP A 195 -15.81 -16.67 7.88
C TRP A 195 -17.11 -16.07 7.34
N THR A 196 -18.00 -16.94 6.87
CA THR A 196 -19.34 -16.55 6.41
C THR A 196 -20.34 -16.65 7.57
N ASN A 197 -21.19 -15.63 7.72
CA ASN A 197 -22.11 -15.49 8.85
C ASN A 197 -23.50 -14.95 8.53
#